data_AF-A0A6G9KB32-F1
#
_entry.id   AF-A0A6G9KB32-F1
#
_cell.length_a   1.000
_cell.length_b   1.000
_cell.length_c   1.000
_cell.angle_alpha   90.00
_cell.angle_beta   90.00
_cell.angle_gamma   90.00
#
_symmetry.space_group_name_H-M   'P 1'
#
loop_
_entity.id
_entity.type
_entity.pdbx_description
1 polymer ?
#
loop_
_entity_poly.entity_id
_entity_poly.type
_entity_poly.pdbx_seq_one_letter_code
_entity_poly.pdbx_strand_id
1 'polypeptide(L)'
;MTLGYQVKLRFMIDQKDSLDNMLFIKDQLNLFLTNRKLKKGTIGTMHRIESNSFVKVPLIIEYIYRFRLKTKKQESFDKWVTVYELVKNKAHLTEKGLNEIRKLSKEVNIITSITKKIGDKLN
;
A
#
# COMPACT_ATOMS: atom_id res chain seq x y z
N MET A 1 -5.26 23.74 -18.78
CA MET A 1 -6.37 22.86 -18.37
C MET A 1 -5.88 21.88 -17.32
N THR A 2 -6.59 21.75 -16.21
CA THR A 2 -6.31 20.73 -15.17
C THR A 2 -7.19 19.52 -15.41
N LEU A 3 -6.66 18.30 -15.28
CA LEU A 3 -7.42 17.07 -15.53
C LEU A 3 -8.54 16.79 -14.51
N GLY A 4 -8.60 17.51 -13.38
CA GLY A 4 -9.64 17.35 -12.36
C GLY A 4 -9.47 16.14 -11.43
N TYR A 5 -8.38 15.38 -11.56
CA TYR A 5 -8.09 14.21 -10.73
C TYR A 5 -6.81 14.41 -9.90
N GLN A 6 -6.79 13.82 -8.71
CA GLN A 6 -5.61 13.73 -7.85
C GLN A 6 -5.21 12.26 -7.67
N VAL A 7 -3.96 11.92 -7.99
CA VAL A 7 -3.40 10.60 -7.69
C VAL A 7 -2.93 10.58 -6.23
N LYS A 8 -3.38 9.60 -5.45
CA LYS A 8 -2.98 9.41 -4.04
C LYS A 8 -2.19 8.11 -3.89
N LEU A 9 -0.92 8.23 -3.53
CA LEU A 9 -0.07 7.10 -3.18
C LEU A 9 -0.18 6.83 -1.68
N ARG A 10 -0.93 5.79 -1.33
CA ARG A 10 -1.12 5.35 0.06
C ARG A 10 -0.53 3.97 0.26
N PHE A 11 0.29 3.83 1.29
CA PHE A 11 0.76 2.53 1.79
C PHE A 11 0.09 2.25 3.14
N MET A 12 -0.42 1.04 3.34
CA MET A 12 -1.11 0.63 4.57
C MET A 12 -0.83 -0.82 4.89
N ILE A 13 -0.69 -1.13 6.17
CA ILE A 13 -0.76 -2.48 6.72
C ILE A 13 -1.81 -2.46 7.83
N ASP A 14 -2.72 -3.43 7.80
CA ASP A 14 -3.74 -3.67 8.83
C ASP A 14 -3.44 -5.00 9.52
N GLN A 15 -3.47 -5.03 10.85
CA GLN A 15 -3.34 -6.26 11.60
C GLN A 15 -4.24 -6.27 12.85
N LYS A 16 -4.92 -7.39 13.08
CA LYS A 16 -5.81 -7.58 14.22
C LYS A 16 -5.01 -8.07 15.43
N ASP A 17 -5.24 -7.48 16.59
CA ASP A 17 -4.75 -7.94 17.90
C ASP A 17 -3.23 -8.20 17.94
N SER A 18 -2.44 -7.35 17.26
CA SER A 18 -0.99 -7.53 17.13
C SER A 18 -0.24 -6.20 17.24
N LEU A 19 -0.45 -5.50 18.36
CA LEU A 19 0.10 -4.16 18.59
C LEU A 19 1.63 -4.14 18.52
N ASP A 20 2.31 -5.07 19.19
CA ASP A 20 3.78 -5.07 19.29
C ASP A 20 4.46 -5.20 17.92
N ASN A 21 3.97 -6.11 17.08
CA ASN A 21 4.46 -6.25 15.70
C ASN A 21 4.22 -4.99 14.87
N MET A 22 3.08 -4.34 15.08
CA MET A 22 2.73 -3.10 14.36
C MET A 22 3.58 -1.92 14.82
N LEU A 23 3.91 -1.82 16.11
CA LEU A 23 4.86 -0.84 16.65
C LEU A 23 6.27 -1.08 16.09
N PHE A 24 6.72 -2.33 16.07
CA PHE A 24 8.02 -2.69 15.49
C PHE A 24 8.11 -2.26 14.01
N ILE A 25 7.14 -2.64 13.18
CA ILE A 25 7.14 -2.28 11.74
C ILE A 25 7.01 -0.76 11.56
N LYS A 26 6.15 -0.11 12.36
CA LYS A 26 6.00 1.36 12.36
C LYS A 26 7.35 2.04 12.54
N ASP A 27 8.12 1.62 13.53
CA ASP A 27 9.40 2.25 13.84
C ASP A 27 10.47 1.95 12.78
N GLN A 28 10.52 0.72 12.24
CA GLN A 28 11.42 0.36 11.14
C GLN A 28 11.14 1.15 9.85
N LEU A 29 9.88 1.41 9.53
CA LEU A 29 9.46 2.13 8.33
C LEU A 29 9.27 3.64 8.57
N ASN A 30 9.49 4.12 9.80
CA ASN A 30 9.19 5.48 10.24
C ASN A 30 7.77 5.94 9.83
N LEU A 31 6.76 5.12 10.12
CA LEU A 31 5.35 5.37 9.77
C LEU A 31 4.53 5.82 10.98
N PHE A 32 3.25 6.13 10.73
CA PHE A 32 2.30 6.45 11.79
C PHE A 32 1.42 5.24 12.07
N LEU A 33 1.18 4.97 13.35
CA LEU A 33 0.21 3.99 13.82
C LEU A 33 -1.13 4.70 14.08
N THR A 34 -2.19 4.14 13.53
CA THR A 34 -3.58 4.52 13.74
C THR A 34 -4.41 3.26 14.08
N ASN A 35 -5.65 3.44 14.51
CA ASN A 35 -6.58 2.34 14.72
C ASN A 35 -7.70 2.40 13.67
N ARG A 36 -8.08 1.26 13.12
CA ARG A 36 -9.19 1.15 12.18
C ARG A 36 -10.44 0.69 12.92
N LYS A 37 -11.57 1.39 12.72
CA LYS A 37 -12.87 0.94 13.23
C LYS A 37 -13.18 -0.46 12.71
N LEU A 38 -13.49 -1.36 13.63
CA LEU A 38 -13.98 -2.69 13.34
C LEU A 38 -15.48 -2.66 12.98
N LYS A 39 -15.95 -3.72 12.32
CA LYS A 39 -17.39 -3.92 12.11
C LYS A 39 -18.07 -4.16 13.45
N LYS A 40 -19.28 -3.64 13.62
CA LYS A 40 -20.10 -3.84 14.83
C LYS A 40 -20.18 -5.33 15.16
N GLY A 41 -19.91 -5.69 16.42
CA GLY A 41 -19.89 -7.08 16.89
C GLY A 41 -18.57 -7.84 16.68
N THR A 42 -17.56 -7.24 16.05
CA THR A 42 -16.21 -7.85 15.98
C THR A 42 -15.44 -7.58 17.25
N ILE A 43 -15.02 -8.63 17.96
CA ILE A 43 -14.14 -8.55 19.13
C ILE A 43 -12.70 -8.33 18.69
N GLY A 44 -11.96 -7.47 19.39
CA GLY A 44 -10.53 -7.19 19.17
C GLY A 44 -10.27 -5.74 18.76
N THR A 45 -9.04 -5.45 18.34
CA THR A 45 -8.63 -4.15 17.78
C THR A 45 -7.90 -4.36 16.45
N MET A 46 -8.24 -3.58 15.44
CA MET A 46 -7.49 -3.52 14.18
C MET A 46 -6.52 -2.36 14.23
N HIS A 47 -5.24 -2.67 14.32
CA HIS A 47 -4.17 -1.69 14.21
C HIS A 47 -3.87 -1.44 12.74
N ARG A 48 -3.56 -0.19 12.40
CA ARG A 48 -3.18 0.23 11.06
C ARG A 48 -1.88 1.02 11.13
N ILE A 49 -0.88 0.64 10.35
CA ILE A 49 0.21 1.57 10.03
C ILE A 49 -0.01 2.10 8.62
N GLU A 50 0.13 3.40 8.43
CA GLU A 50 -0.09 4.00 7.12
C GLU A 50 0.84 5.17 6.81
N SER A 51 1.04 5.38 5.51
CA SER A 51 1.67 6.58 4.96
C SER A 51 0.86 7.10 3.79
N ASN A 52 0.51 8.39 3.86
CA ASN A 52 0.06 9.20 2.73
C ASN A 52 1.13 10.21 2.30
N SER A 53 2.32 10.17 2.92
CA SER A 53 3.38 11.13 2.63
C SER A 53 4.20 10.66 1.44
N PHE A 54 4.20 11.47 0.39
CA PHE A 54 5.03 11.24 -0.80
C PHE A 54 6.52 11.15 -0.44
N VAL A 55 6.98 11.95 0.54
CA VAL A 55 8.38 11.98 1.01
C VAL A 55 8.80 10.66 1.68
N LYS A 56 7.85 9.93 2.27
CA LYS A 56 8.15 8.64 2.93
C LYS A 56 8.17 7.45 1.95
N VAL A 57 7.68 7.62 0.72
CA VAL A 57 7.59 6.53 -0.26
C VAL A 57 8.95 5.90 -0.58
N PRO A 58 10.06 6.66 -0.80
CA PRO A 58 11.38 6.07 -1.02
C PRO A 58 11.83 5.10 0.07
N LEU A 59 11.57 5.40 1.35
CA LEU A 59 11.94 4.53 2.48
C LEU A 59 11.17 3.20 2.43
N ILE A 60 9.88 3.24 2.07
CA ILE A 60 9.05 2.04 1.89
C ILE A 60 9.57 1.20 0.72
N ILE A 61 9.94 1.85 -0.39
CA ILE A 61 10.53 1.20 -1.57
C ILE A 61 11.84 0.49 -1.22
N GLU A 62 12.75 1.19 -0.56
CA GLU A 62 14.03 0.62 -0.13
C GLU A 62 13.82 -0.61 0.75
N TYR A 63 12.95 -0.51 1.76
CA TYR A 63 12.68 -1.61 2.69
C TYR A 63 12.12 -2.84 1.98
N ILE A 64 11.10 -2.69 1.14
CA ILE A 64 10.46 -3.82 0.46
C ILE A 64 11.40 -4.44 -0.59
N TYR A 65 12.25 -3.66 -1.26
CA TYR A 65 13.24 -4.24 -2.16
C TYR A 65 14.36 -4.97 -1.42
N ARG A 66 14.75 -4.50 -0.23
CA ARG A 66 15.67 -5.25 0.65
C ARG A 66 15.04 -6.53 1.16
N PHE A 67 13.75 -6.50 1.51
CA PHE A 67 13.01 -7.63 2.07
C PHE A 67 11.80 -7.98 1.18
N ARG A 68 12.09 -8.56 0.00
CA ARG A 68 11.08 -8.85 -1.02
C ARG A 68 9.92 -9.67 -0.47
N LEU A 69 8.70 -9.28 -0.87
CA LEU A 69 7.50 -10.04 -0.55
C LEU A 69 7.52 -11.36 -1.33
N LYS A 70 7.25 -12.47 -0.64
CA LYS A 70 7.27 -13.82 -1.24
C LYS A 70 6.02 -14.17 -2.05
N THR A 71 5.02 -13.29 -2.05
CA THR A 71 3.71 -13.52 -2.71
C THR A 71 3.58 -12.64 -3.96
N LYS A 72 2.49 -12.84 -4.74
CA LYS A 72 2.12 -11.93 -5.85
C LYS A 72 1.94 -10.47 -5.43
N LYS A 73 1.90 -10.18 -4.13
CA LYS A 73 1.92 -8.82 -3.60
C LYS A 73 3.18 -8.04 -3.97
N GLN A 74 4.31 -8.73 -4.25
CA GLN A 74 5.50 -8.08 -4.80
C GLN A 74 5.20 -7.48 -6.18
N GLU A 75 4.48 -8.20 -7.03
CA GLU A 75 4.12 -7.73 -8.36
C GLU A 75 3.18 -6.50 -8.28
N SER A 76 2.23 -6.51 -7.35
CA SER A 76 1.40 -5.34 -7.05
C SER A 76 2.24 -4.17 -6.54
N PHE A 77 3.25 -4.44 -5.71
CA PHE A 77 4.16 -3.44 -5.20
C PHE A 77 5.00 -2.82 -6.32
N ASP A 78 5.57 -3.62 -7.22
CA ASP A 78 6.38 -3.15 -8.34
C ASP A 78 5.57 -2.22 -9.26
N LYS A 79 4.30 -2.57 -9.55
CA LYS A 79 3.38 -1.68 -10.29
C LYS A 79 3.09 -0.38 -9.54
N TRP A 80 2.92 -0.44 -8.22
CA TRP A 80 2.74 0.74 -7.38
C TRP A 80 3.98 1.65 -7.37
N VAL A 81 5.20 1.07 -7.40
CA VAL A 81 6.46 1.81 -7.58
C VAL A 81 6.50 2.51 -8.94
N THR A 82 6.06 1.87 -10.01
CA THR A 82 5.92 2.51 -11.33
C THR A 82 4.98 3.72 -11.27
N VAL A 83 3.84 3.60 -10.57
CA VAL A 83 2.93 4.75 -10.35
C VAL A 83 3.63 5.86 -9.57
N TYR A 84 4.43 5.53 -8.54
CA TYR A 84 5.22 6.52 -7.81
C TYR A 84 6.18 7.29 -8.73
N GLU A 85 6.93 6.61 -9.60
CA GLU A 85 7.84 7.28 -10.55
C GLU A 85 7.08 8.15 -11.56
N LEU A 86 5.91 7.73 -12.04
CA LEU A 86 5.04 8.57 -12.89
C LEU A 86 4.56 9.83 -12.15
N VAL A 87 4.25 9.72 -10.86
CA VAL A 87 3.84 10.88 -10.05
C VAL A 87 5.02 11.81 -9.80
N LYS A 88 6.17 11.26 -9.41
CA LYS A 88 7.44 11.97 -9.18
C LYS A 88 7.87 12.79 -10.41
N ASN A 89 7.75 12.19 -11.59
CA ASN A 89 8.08 12.84 -12.87
C ASN A 89 6.95 13.72 -13.43
N LYS A 90 5.90 14.00 -12.63
CA LYS A 90 4.73 14.82 -12.99
C LYS A 90 3.93 14.30 -14.20
N ALA A 91 4.17 13.08 -14.67
CA ALA A 91 3.48 12.49 -15.82
C ALA A 91 1.96 12.38 -15.61
N HIS A 92 1.53 12.21 -14.36
CA HIS A 92 0.11 12.19 -13.95
C HIS A 92 -0.68 13.47 -14.29
N LEU A 93 0.00 14.58 -14.61
CA LEU A 93 -0.63 15.82 -15.06
C LEU A 93 -1.00 15.81 -16.55
N THR A 94 -0.57 14.77 -17.29
CA THR A 94 -0.93 14.54 -18.70
C THR A 94 -1.99 13.44 -18.79
N GLU A 95 -2.86 13.52 -19.80
CA GLU A 95 -3.89 12.50 -20.01
C GLU A 95 -3.27 11.11 -20.24
N LYS A 96 -2.18 11.04 -21.01
CA LYS A 96 -1.41 9.82 -21.24
C LYS A 96 -0.91 9.21 -19.92
N GLY A 97 -0.24 10.01 -19.09
CA GLY A 97 0.28 9.52 -17.81
C GLY A 97 -0.80 9.15 -16.82
N LEU A 98 -1.91 9.90 -16.76
CA LEU A 98 -3.06 9.55 -15.92
C LEU A 98 -3.72 8.24 -16.37
N ASN A 99 -3.86 8.01 -17.68
CA ASN A 99 -4.41 6.78 -18.22
C ASN A 99 -3.50 5.57 -17.94
N GLU A 100 -2.18 5.74 -17.98
CA GLU A 100 -1.24 4.68 -17.59
C GLU A 100 -1.37 4.33 -16.10
N ILE A 101 -1.48 5.34 -15.23
CA ILE A 101 -1.71 5.11 -13.79
C ILE A 101 -3.02 4.34 -13.55
N ARG A 102 -4.09 4.67 -14.29
CA ARG A 102 -5.37 3.95 -14.22
C ARG A 102 -5.23 2.50 -14.66
N LYS A 103 -4.47 2.25 -15.73
CA LYS A 103 -4.18 0.89 -16.21
C LYS A 103 -3.44 0.07 -15.15
N LEU A 104 -2.33 0.59 -14.63
CA LEU A 104 -1.54 -0.07 -13.57
C LEU A 104 -2.40 -0.33 -12.31
N SER A 105 -3.26 0.62 -11.94
CA SER A 105 -4.17 0.46 -10.80
C SER A 105 -5.19 -0.68 -11.02
N LYS A 106 -5.70 -0.84 -12.25
CA LYS A 106 -6.60 -1.96 -12.59
C LYS A 106 -5.86 -3.30 -12.49
N GLU A 107 -4.63 -3.38 -12.97
CA GLU A 107 -3.82 -4.61 -12.89
C GLU A 107 -3.55 -5.02 -11.45
N VAL A 108 -3.24 -4.08 -10.55
CA VAL A 108 -3.10 -4.34 -9.11
C VAL A 108 -4.38 -4.92 -8.50
N ASN A 109 -5.55 -4.40 -8.89
CA ASN A 109 -6.85 -4.92 -8.42
C ASN A 109 -7.10 -6.34 -8.93
N ILE A 110 -6.72 -6.66 -10.17
CA ILE A 110 -6.82 -8.02 -10.74
C ILE A 110 -5.92 -8.98 -9.97
N ILE A 111 -4.67 -8.61 -9.67
CA ILE A 111 -3.77 -9.45 -8.86
C ILE A 111 -4.40 -9.73 -7.49
N THR A 112 -5.00 -8.71 -6.87
CA THR A 112 -5.63 -8.84 -5.56
C THR A 112 -6.84 -9.78 -5.60
N SER A 113 -7.65 -9.73 -6.66
CA SER A 113 -8.86 -10.57 -6.78
C SER A 113 -8.54 -12.05 -7.01
N ILE A 114 -7.42 -12.38 -7.67
CA ILE A 114 -7.00 -13.76 -7.91
C ILE A 114 -6.18 -14.36 -6.76
N THR A 115 -5.58 -13.54 -5.90
CA THR A 115 -4.82 -14.04 -4.74
C THR A 115 -5.76 -14.48 -3.62
N LYS A 116 -5.70 -15.76 -3.24
CA LYS A 116 -6.33 -16.26 -2.01
C LYS A 116 -5.56 -15.74 -0.79
N LYS A 117 -6.27 -15.47 0.30
CA LYS A 117 -5.66 -15.13 1.59
C LYS A 117 -4.84 -16.34 2.06
N ILE A 118 -3.53 -16.17 2.17
CA ILE A 118 -2.64 -17.17 2.77
C ILE A 118 -2.53 -16.79 4.26
N GLY A 119 -3.03 -17.66 5.14
CA GLY A 119 -3.07 -17.41 6.59
C GLY A 119 -4.43 -17.68 7.23
N ASP A 120 -5.07 -18.80 6.91
CA ASP A 120 -5.92 -19.45 7.91
C ASP A 120 -5.00 -19.95 9.04
N LYS A 121 -5.53 -19.98 10.27
CA LYS A 121 -4.79 -20.49 11.44
C LYS A 121 -4.10 -21.80 11.04
N LEU A 122 -2.79 -21.88 11.28
CA LEU A 122 -2.17 -23.18 11.49
C LEU A 122 -2.91 -23.76 12.70
N ASN A 123 -3.77 -24.74 12.46
CA ASN A 123 -4.39 -25.54 13.51
C ASN A 123 -3.32 -26.40 14.16
#